data_AF-G9NVV6-F1
#
_entry.id   AF-G9NVV6-F1
#
_cell.length_a   1.000
_cell.length_b   1.000
_cell.length_c   1.000
_cell.angle_alpha   90.00
_cell.angle_beta   90.00
_cell.angle_gamma   90.00
#
_symmetry.space_group_name_H-M   'P 1'
#
loop_
_entity.id
_entity.type
_entity.pdbx_description
1 polymer ?
#
loop_
_entity_poly.entity_id
_entity_poly.type
_entity_poly.pdbx_seq_one_letter_code
_entity_poly.pdbx_strand_id
1 'polypeptide(L)'
;MDWICHCRQHHRKTCSSRKDAPAINLRLIDCETLVVEPGRSESSYVALSYVWGSSAVCEQYSLRPASGGTFALPCVLPAVILDAIAVTKSLGFRYLWVDKFCIDQANSSAKHQQITQMDSVYEKAELTIIAAAGVDETYGLPGAGSKPRSTQPFARVGGLTVLSTMRDAQDSIRSSKWFTRGWTFQEALLTRRRLVFTEEQVYFECGAMSCSE
;
A
#
# COMPACT_ATOMS: atom_id res chain seq x y z
N MET A 1 14.69 -6.85 -3.24
CA MET A 1 14.40 -6.10 -4.49
C MET A 1 14.29 -6.99 -5.73
N ASP A 2 14.92 -8.17 -5.77
CA ASP A 2 14.86 -9.09 -6.92
C ASP A 2 13.47 -9.66 -7.25
N TRP A 3 12.55 -9.64 -6.29
CA TRP A 3 11.24 -10.29 -6.40
C TRP A 3 10.29 -9.65 -7.43
N ILE A 4 10.27 -8.31 -7.59
CA ILE A 4 9.47 -7.65 -8.63
C ILE A 4 9.97 -8.05 -10.01
N CYS A 5 11.29 -7.95 -10.20
CA CYS A 5 11.94 -8.28 -11.46
C CYS A 5 11.72 -9.75 -11.81
N HIS A 6 11.92 -10.66 -10.85
CA HIS A 6 11.67 -12.08 -11.02
C HIS A 6 10.21 -12.36 -11.43
N CYS A 7 9.24 -11.78 -10.71
CA CYS A 7 7.83 -11.93 -11.05
C CYS A 7 7.51 -11.41 -12.47
N ARG A 8 8.06 -10.25 -12.86
CA ARG A 8 7.87 -9.68 -14.22
C ARG A 8 8.46 -10.55 -15.33
N GLN A 9 9.57 -11.24 -15.04
CA GLN A 9 10.26 -12.08 -16.02
C GLN A 9 9.60 -13.45 -16.14
N HIS A 10 9.21 -14.08 -15.02
CA HIS A 10 8.80 -15.48 -14.99
C HIS A 10 7.30 -15.71 -14.85
N HIS A 11 6.52 -14.77 -14.30
CA HIS A 11 5.09 -14.95 -13.99
C HIS A 11 4.16 -14.16 -14.91
N ARG A 12 4.56 -13.93 -16.17
CA ARG A 12 3.77 -13.12 -17.12
C ARG A 12 2.37 -13.65 -17.36
N LYS A 13 2.15 -14.96 -17.31
CA LYS A 13 0.82 -15.57 -17.55
C LYS A 13 -0.19 -15.27 -16.45
N THR A 14 0.26 -15.09 -15.21
CA THR A 14 -0.60 -14.89 -14.03
C THR A 14 -0.53 -13.48 -13.46
N CYS A 15 0.56 -12.74 -13.68
CA CYS A 15 0.85 -11.46 -13.03
C CYS A 15 1.01 -10.27 -14.01
N SER A 16 0.69 -10.44 -15.31
CA SER A 16 0.66 -9.33 -16.26
C SER A 16 -0.65 -8.55 -16.17
N SER A 17 -0.58 -7.24 -16.47
CA SER A 17 -1.78 -6.41 -16.57
C SER A 17 -2.62 -6.85 -17.78
N ARG A 18 -3.95 -6.87 -17.63
CA ARG A 18 -4.87 -6.99 -18.76
C ARG A 18 -4.82 -5.69 -19.57
N LYS A 19 -4.31 -5.77 -20.80
CA LYS A 19 -4.13 -4.62 -21.69
C LYS A 19 -5.45 -3.91 -22.07
N ASP A 20 -6.59 -4.58 -21.91
CA ASP A 20 -7.91 -4.11 -22.35
C ASP A 20 -8.74 -3.46 -21.24
N ALA A 21 -8.17 -3.23 -20.05
CA ALA A 21 -8.91 -2.67 -18.95
C ALA A 21 -9.22 -1.17 -19.19
N PRO A 22 -10.48 -0.72 -19.04
CA PRO A 22 -10.93 0.62 -19.42
C PRO A 22 -10.13 1.72 -18.72
N ALA A 23 -9.78 2.80 -19.42
CA ALA A 23 -9.05 3.92 -18.85
C ALA A 23 -9.76 4.45 -17.60
N ILE A 24 -9.06 4.47 -16.46
CA ILE A 24 -9.61 4.93 -15.20
C ILE A 24 -9.08 6.34 -14.97
N ASN A 25 -9.99 7.30 -14.80
CA ASN A 25 -9.61 8.66 -14.42
C ASN A 25 -9.24 8.66 -12.93
N LEU A 26 -7.95 8.44 -12.66
CA LEU A 26 -7.39 8.42 -11.31
C LEU A 26 -6.58 9.67 -11.05
N ARG A 27 -6.49 10.05 -9.78
CA ARG A 27 -5.45 10.95 -9.30
C ARG A 27 -4.38 10.12 -8.61
N LEU A 28 -3.15 10.58 -8.68
CA LEU A 28 -1.99 9.92 -8.12
C LEU A 28 -1.16 10.96 -7.37
N ILE A 29 -0.55 10.54 -6.26
CA ILE A 29 0.50 11.31 -5.61
C ILE A 29 1.78 11.08 -6.40
N ASP A 30 2.39 12.16 -6.87
CA ASP A 30 3.77 12.17 -7.31
C ASP A 30 4.70 12.19 -6.09
N CYS A 31 5.38 11.09 -5.82
CA CYS A 31 6.27 10.93 -4.66
C CYS A 31 7.55 11.79 -4.74
N GLU A 32 7.86 12.38 -5.90
CA GLU A 32 8.99 13.30 -6.05
C GLU A 32 8.60 14.72 -5.65
N THR A 33 7.43 15.18 -6.09
CA THR A 33 6.96 16.56 -5.88
C THR A 33 6.00 16.70 -4.70
N LEU A 34 5.50 15.58 -4.15
CA LEU A 34 4.48 15.51 -3.10
C LEU A 34 3.18 16.22 -3.47
N VAL A 35 2.82 16.09 -4.75
CA VAL A 35 1.65 16.73 -5.34
C VAL A 35 0.70 15.66 -5.85
N VAL A 36 -0.59 15.85 -5.64
CA VAL A 36 -1.65 15.02 -6.22
C VAL A 36 -2.01 15.59 -7.59
N GLU A 37 -1.85 14.79 -8.63
CA GLU A 37 -2.13 15.16 -10.01
C GLU A 37 -2.97 14.10 -10.74
N PRO A 38 -3.65 14.44 -11.86
CA PRO A 38 -4.32 13.46 -12.70
C PRO A 38 -3.33 12.43 -13.25
N GLY A 39 -3.61 11.15 -13.01
CA GLY A 39 -2.85 10.04 -13.57
C GLY A 39 -3.09 9.92 -15.08
N ARG A 40 -2.03 9.60 -15.81
CA ARG A 40 -2.10 9.33 -17.25
C ARG A 40 -2.36 7.83 -17.47
N SER A 41 -2.90 7.45 -18.62
CA SER A 41 -3.20 6.04 -18.93
C SER A 41 -1.97 5.12 -18.87
N GLU A 42 -0.76 5.67 -19.06
CA GLU A 42 0.51 4.94 -19.00
C GLU A 42 1.22 5.05 -17.64
N SER A 43 0.67 5.82 -16.69
CA SER A 43 1.27 6.01 -15.38
C SER A 43 1.28 4.68 -14.61
N SER A 44 2.47 4.10 -14.43
CA SER A 44 2.65 2.97 -13.51
C SER A 44 2.66 3.49 -12.07
N TYR A 45 1.82 2.92 -11.21
CA TYR A 45 1.69 3.34 -9.82
C TYR A 45 1.63 2.16 -8.86
N VAL A 46 1.93 2.45 -7.60
CA VAL A 46 1.74 1.58 -6.45
C VAL A 46 0.47 2.03 -5.71
N ALA A 47 -0.32 1.10 -5.19
CA ALA A 47 -1.47 1.42 -4.35
C ALA A 47 -1.14 1.18 -2.87
N LEU A 48 -1.74 1.96 -1.96
CA LEU A 48 -1.66 1.75 -0.52
C LEU A 48 -3.00 1.28 0.02
N SER A 49 -3.00 0.13 0.71
CA SER A 49 -4.13 -0.39 1.47
C SER A 49 -3.79 -0.38 2.96
N TYR A 50 -4.58 0.35 3.75
CA TYR A 50 -4.30 0.60 5.17
C TYR A 50 -5.59 0.90 5.96
N VAL A 51 -5.49 0.90 7.28
CA VAL A 51 -6.62 1.26 8.16
C VAL A 51 -6.62 2.76 8.41
N TRP A 52 -7.71 3.43 8.04
CA TRP A 52 -7.89 4.85 8.34
C TRP A 52 -8.00 5.09 9.84
N GLY A 53 -7.43 6.19 10.31
CA GLY A 53 -7.58 6.65 11.69
C GLY A 53 -8.80 7.53 11.90
N SER A 54 -9.29 7.58 13.14
CA SER A 54 -10.39 8.44 13.59
C SER A 54 -9.94 9.84 14.05
N SER A 55 -8.71 10.24 13.76
CA SER A 55 -8.14 11.51 14.23
C SER A 55 -8.80 12.72 13.55
N ALA A 56 -9.21 13.72 14.35
CA ALA A 56 -9.83 14.98 13.93
C ALA A 56 -8.96 15.82 12.97
N VAL A 57 -7.66 15.54 12.89
CA VAL A 57 -6.74 16.12 11.89
C VAL A 57 -7.23 15.83 10.45
N CYS A 58 -7.99 14.74 10.28
CA CYS A 58 -8.62 14.32 9.02
C CYS A 58 -9.62 15.34 8.44
N GLU A 59 -10.29 16.13 9.28
CA GLU A 59 -11.30 17.11 8.82
C GLU A 59 -10.67 18.35 8.17
N GLN A 60 -9.48 18.77 8.59
CA GLN A 60 -8.79 19.95 8.04
C GLN A 60 -8.17 19.73 6.65
N TYR A 61 -7.82 18.49 6.29
CA TYR A 61 -7.27 18.18 4.96
C TYR A 61 -8.34 18.07 3.85
N SER A 62 -9.61 18.23 4.23
CA SER A 62 -10.76 18.23 3.32
C SER A 62 -10.93 19.55 2.56
N LEU A 63 -10.08 20.55 2.82
CA LEU A 63 -10.05 21.81 2.06
C LEU A 63 -9.32 21.61 0.71
N ARG A 64 -9.98 20.90 -0.21
CA ARG A 64 -9.56 20.83 -1.61
C ARG A 64 -10.20 21.95 -2.43
N PRO A 65 -9.54 22.46 -3.48
CA PRO A 65 -10.21 23.26 -4.48
C PRO A 65 -11.26 22.40 -5.19
N ALA A 66 -12.47 22.94 -5.34
CA ALA A 66 -13.65 22.28 -5.92
C ALA A 66 -13.51 21.89 -7.41
N SER A 67 -12.33 22.07 -8.00
CA SER A 67 -12.09 21.99 -9.44
C SER A 67 -10.88 21.10 -9.67
N GLY A 68 -11.12 19.80 -9.89
CA GLY A 68 -10.35 18.75 -10.60
C GLY A 68 -8.84 18.88 -10.87
N GLY A 69 -8.11 19.70 -10.11
CA GLY A 69 -6.78 20.16 -10.42
C GLY A 69 -5.73 19.57 -9.50
N THR A 70 -4.50 19.95 -9.80
CA THR A 70 -3.30 19.54 -9.07
C THR A 70 -3.21 20.25 -7.73
N PHE A 71 -2.91 19.54 -6.64
CA PHE A 71 -2.76 20.14 -5.31
C PHE A 71 -1.62 19.51 -4.50
N ALA A 72 -0.95 20.30 -3.68
CA ALA A 72 0.12 19.81 -2.81
C ALA A 72 -0.44 19.00 -1.62
N LEU A 73 0.27 17.95 -1.24
CA LEU A 73 -0.02 17.24 0.00
C LEU A 73 0.20 18.15 1.22
N PRO A 74 -0.54 17.92 2.32
CA PRO A 74 -0.31 18.64 3.57
C PRO A 74 1.12 18.46 4.10
N CYS A 75 1.60 19.44 4.87
CA CYS A 75 2.92 19.38 5.51
C CYS A 75 3.03 18.28 6.58
N VAL A 76 1.90 17.87 7.16
CA VAL A 76 1.82 16.78 8.12
C VAL A 76 1.01 15.65 7.52
N LEU A 77 1.67 14.51 7.30
CA LEU A 77 1.07 13.30 6.76
C LEU A 77 1.06 12.20 7.83
N PRO A 78 0.04 11.31 7.83
CA PRO A 78 0.08 10.08 8.61
C PRO A 78 1.35 9.28 8.33
N ALA A 79 1.92 8.66 9.37
CA ALA A 79 3.17 7.90 9.28
C ALA A 79 3.11 6.81 8.22
N VAL A 80 1.97 6.10 8.09
CA VAL A 80 1.80 5.06 7.07
C VAL A 80 1.93 5.58 5.64
N ILE A 81 1.50 6.83 5.40
CA ILE A 81 1.54 7.45 4.07
C ILE A 81 2.95 7.94 3.76
N LEU A 82 3.64 8.52 4.76
CA LEU A 82 5.05 8.90 4.63
C LEU A 82 5.93 7.68 4.33
N ASP A 83 5.75 6.60 5.08
CA ASP A 83 6.49 5.36 4.87
C ASP A 83 6.13 4.74 3.50
N ALA A 84 4.85 4.76 3.10
CA ALA A 84 4.44 4.26 1.79
C ALA A 84 5.06 5.06 0.63
N ILE A 85 5.20 6.39 0.76
CA ILE A 85 5.92 7.23 -0.20
C ILE A 85 7.39 6.79 -0.28
N ALA A 86 8.04 6.58 0.88
CA ALA A 86 9.43 6.13 0.92
C ALA A 86 9.61 4.74 0.28
N VAL A 87 8.73 3.79 0.57
CA VAL A 87 8.71 2.45 -0.03
C VAL A 87 8.47 2.53 -1.54
N THR A 88 7.52 3.35 -1.98
CA THR A 88 7.23 3.52 -3.42
C THR A 88 8.47 3.98 -4.18
N LYS A 89 9.19 4.97 -3.64
CA LYS A 89 10.43 5.48 -4.22
C LYS A 89 11.55 4.43 -4.21
N SER A 90 11.71 3.69 -3.12
CA SER A 90 12.76 2.66 -3.01
C SER A 90 12.54 1.52 -4.00
N LEU A 91 11.27 1.21 -4.31
CA LEU A 91 10.89 0.23 -5.32
C LEU A 91 11.03 0.75 -6.78
N GLY A 92 11.44 2.01 -6.97
CA GLY A 92 11.65 2.63 -8.28
C GLY A 92 10.37 3.12 -8.95
N PHE A 93 9.29 3.32 -8.20
CA PHE A 93 8.06 3.92 -8.71
C PHE A 93 7.96 5.39 -8.30
N ARG A 94 7.35 6.19 -9.18
CA ARG A 94 7.09 7.61 -8.93
C ARG A 94 5.72 7.88 -8.33
N TYR A 95 4.72 7.10 -8.73
CA TYR A 95 3.33 7.38 -8.39
C TYR A 95 2.78 6.45 -7.32
N LEU A 96 2.11 7.03 -6.34
CA LEU A 96 1.39 6.33 -5.28
C LEU A 96 -0.09 6.71 -5.31
N TRP A 97 -0.97 5.71 -5.27
CA TRP A 97 -2.39 5.90 -5.06
C TRP A 97 -2.73 5.69 -3.58
N VAL A 98 -3.39 6.68 -2.99
CA VAL A 98 -3.91 6.63 -1.60
C VAL A 98 -5.35 7.11 -1.63
N ASP A 99 -6.30 6.25 -1.26
CA ASP A 99 -7.74 6.53 -1.27
C ASP A 99 -8.11 7.89 -0.64
N LYS A 100 -7.53 8.22 0.52
CA LYS A 100 -7.78 9.45 1.28
C LYS A 100 -7.45 10.72 0.50
N PHE A 101 -6.41 10.70 -0.34
CA PHE A 101 -5.93 11.87 -1.10
C PHE A 101 -6.32 11.81 -2.59
N CYS A 102 -6.45 10.62 -3.17
CA CYS A 102 -6.72 10.44 -4.59
C CYS A 102 -8.23 10.44 -4.89
N ILE A 103 -9.09 10.06 -3.95
CA ILE A 103 -10.56 10.13 -4.05
C ILE A 103 -11.05 11.46 -3.50
N ASP A 104 -12.06 12.05 -4.15
CA ASP A 104 -12.68 13.29 -3.69
C ASP A 104 -13.62 12.96 -2.54
N GLN A 105 -13.23 13.32 -1.32
CA GLN A 105 -14.01 13.00 -0.13
C GLN A 105 -15.19 13.95 0.09
N ALA A 106 -15.17 15.14 -0.52
CA ALA A 106 -16.22 16.14 -0.38
C ALA A 106 -17.37 15.91 -1.37
N ASN A 107 -17.09 15.33 -2.54
CA ASN A 107 -18.09 15.02 -3.55
C ASN A 107 -18.61 13.58 -3.41
N SER A 108 -19.81 13.43 -2.83
CA SER A 108 -20.42 12.12 -2.60
C SER A 108 -20.65 11.31 -3.89
N SER A 109 -21.03 11.96 -4.99
CA SER A 109 -21.24 11.30 -6.29
C SER A 109 -19.92 10.77 -6.87
N ALA A 110 -18.88 11.61 -6.91
CA ALA A 110 -17.57 11.21 -7.40
C ALA A 110 -16.93 10.14 -6.52
N LYS A 111 -17.12 10.24 -5.19
CA LYS A 111 -16.70 9.22 -4.23
C LYS A 111 -17.35 7.86 -4.52
N HIS A 112 -18.67 7.82 -4.68
CA HIS A 112 -19.36 6.57 -5.02
C HIS A 112 -18.87 5.98 -6.34
N GLN A 113 -18.69 6.80 -7.38
CA GLN A 113 -18.16 6.33 -8.66
C GLN A 113 -16.76 5.72 -8.55
N GLN A 114 -15.87 6.31 -7.75
CA GLN A 114 -14.53 5.76 -7.55
C GLN A 114 -14.51 4.54 -6.63
N ILE A 115 -15.39 4.47 -5.63
CA ILE A 115 -15.57 3.26 -4.81
C ILE A 115 -15.98 2.08 -5.69
N THR A 116 -16.92 2.28 -6.61
CA THR A 116 -17.34 1.24 -7.57
C THR A 116 -16.21 0.80 -8.50
N GLN A 117 -15.16 1.61 -8.66
CA GLN A 117 -14.00 1.32 -9.53
C GLN A 117 -12.75 0.91 -8.74
N MET A 118 -12.83 0.74 -7.41
CA MET A 118 -11.67 0.38 -6.59
C MET A 118 -11.03 -0.94 -7.03
N ASP A 119 -11.85 -1.89 -7.49
CA ASP A 119 -11.41 -3.16 -8.06
C ASP A 119 -10.38 -2.95 -9.18
N SER A 120 -10.71 -2.06 -10.09
CA SER A 120 -9.94 -1.72 -11.27
C SER A 120 -8.68 -0.92 -10.90
N VAL A 121 -8.73 -0.13 -9.82
CA VAL A 121 -7.55 0.57 -9.27
C VAL A 121 -6.53 -0.43 -8.75
N TYR A 122 -6.94 -1.39 -7.92
CA TYR A 122 -6.02 -2.37 -7.35
C TYR A 122 -5.53 -3.38 -8.39
N GLU A 123 -6.37 -3.76 -9.36
CA GLU A 123 -5.96 -4.64 -10.47
C GLU A 123 -4.87 -3.99 -11.35
N LYS A 124 -5.02 -2.69 -11.64
CA LYS A 124 -4.06 -1.94 -12.49
C LYS A 124 -2.79 -1.52 -11.77
N ALA A 125 -2.80 -1.42 -10.45
CA ALA A 125 -1.59 -1.13 -9.69
C ALA A 125 -0.49 -2.14 -10.02
N GLU A 126 0.76 -1.68 -10.10
CA GLU A 126 1.90 -2.57 -10.34
C GLU A 126 2.22 -3.43 -9.11
N LEU A 127 1.90 -2.89 -7.94
CA LEU A 127 2.04 -3.47 -6.61
C LEU A 127 1.05 -2.77 -5.67
N THR A 128 0.54 -3.49 -4.68
CA THR A 128 -0.16 -2.90 -3.54
C THR A 128 0.66 -3.08 -2.27
N ILE A 129 0.96 -1.97 -1.58
CA ILE A 129 1.51 -1.97 -0.22
C ILE A 129 0.36 -2.18 0.75
N ILE A 130 0.49 -3.17 1.63
CA ILE A 130 -0.52 -3.49 2.64
C ILE A 130 0.06 -3.21 4.03
N ALA A 131 -0.56 -2.28 4.75
CA ALA A 131 -0.27 -2.01 6.15
C ALA A 131 -1.09 -2.94 7.05
N ALA A 132 -0.56 -4.14 7.32
CA ALA A 132 -1.19 -5.10 8.23
C ALA A 132 -0.77 -4.89 9.70
N ALA A 133 0.33 -4.16 9.94
CA ALA A 133 0.76 -3.76 11.26
C ALA A 133 -0.06 -2.57 11.80
N GLY A 134 -0.24 -2.52 13.12
CA GLY A 134 -0.93 -1.40 13.77
C GLY A 134 -2.45 -1.40 13.67
N VAL A 135 -3.03 -0.34 14.25
CA VAL A 135 -4.49 -0.17 14.36
C VAL A 135 -5.04 1.02 13.56
N ASP A 136 -4.17 1.89 13.06
CA ASP A 136 -4.55 3.05 12.26
C ASP A 136 -3.36 3.64 11.48
N GLU A 137 -3.63 4.70 10.74
CA GLU A 137 -2.70 5.39 9.83
C GLU A 137 -1.52 6.10 10.51
N THR A 138 -1.56 6.30 11.83
CA THR A 138 -0.47 6.92 12.60
C THR A 138 0.64 5.92 12.95
N TYR A 139 0.39 4.62 12.77
CA TYR A 139 1.30 3.58 13.21
C TYR A 139 2.59 3.45 12.39
N GLY A 140 2.51 3.73 11.08
CA GLY A 140 3.63 3.55 10.14
C GLY A 140 3.75 2.13 9.59
N LEU A 141 4.73 1.94 8.70
CA LEU A 141 5.10 0.63 8.13
C LEU A 141 6.40 0.15 8.81
N PRO A 142 6.38 -0.93 9.62
CA PRO A 142 7.57 -1.43 10.29
C PRO A 142 8.72 -1.76 9.33
N GLY A 143 9.88 -1.16 9.54
CA GLY A 143 11.09 -1.35 8.73
C GLY A 143 11.20 -0.46 7.49
N ALA A 144 10.20 0.37 7.21
CA ALA A 144 10.17 1.23 6.02
C ALA A 144 10.68 2.65 6.26
N GLY A 145 10.79 3.09 7.51
CA GLY A 145 11.17 4.47 7.84
C GLY A 145 10.89 4.83 9.29
N SER A 146 9.67 5.28 9.56
CA SER A 146 9.27 5.87 10.84
C SER A 146 9.33 4.91 12.04
N LYS A 147 9.30 3.59 11.78
CA LYS A 147 9.23 2.56 12.82
C LYS A 147 10.21 1.41 12.55
N PRO A 148 11.04 1.00 13.53
CA PRO A 148 11.86 -0.21 13.38
C PRO A 148 10.99 -1.48 13.45
N ARG A 149 11.42 -2.54 12.75
CA ARG A 149 10.83 -3.88 12.90
C ARG A 149 11.16 -4.47 14.26
N SER A 150 10.29 -5.35 14.76
CA SER A 150 10.58 -6.15 15.95
C SER A 150 11.82 -7.02 15.70
N THR A 151 12.77 -7.01 16.65
CA THR A 151 13.99 -7.81 16.54
C THR A 151 13.67 -9.28 16.73
N GLN A 152 14.22 -10.14 15.87
CA GLN A 152 14.09 -11.59 16.03
C GLN A 152 14.67 -12.03 17.39
N PRO A 153 13.87 -12.68 18.26
CA PRO A 153 14.37 -13.14 19.55
C PRO A 153 15.42 -14.24 19.35
N PHE A 154 16.51 -14.16 20.12
CA PHE A 154 17.52 -15.21 20.14
C PHE A 154 18.04 -15.47 21.55
N ALA A 155 18.54 -16.67 21.78
CA ALA A 155 19.19 -17.08 23.02
C ALA A 155 20.54 -17.73 22.71
N ARG A 156 21.52 -17.57 23.61
CA ARG A 156 22.79 -18.28 23.53
C ARG A 156 22.83 -19.38 24.58
N VAL A 157 22.98 -20.63 24.15
CA VAL A 157 23.00 -21.81 25.02
C VAL A 157 24.22 -22.66 24.69
N GLY A 158 25.18 -22.75 25.61
CA GLY A 158 26.35 -23.63 25.46
C GLY A 158 27.18 -23.38 24.18
N GLY A 159 27.31 -22.13 23.73
CA GLY A 159 28.02 -21.78 22.49
C GLY A 159 27.16 -21.82 21.21
N LEU A 160 25.92 -22.31 21.30
CA LEU A 160 24.94 -22.25 20.21
C LEU A 160 24.13 -20.95 20.27
N THR A 161 23.78 -20.39 19.12
CA THR A 161 22.78 -19.32 19.01
C THR A 161 21.47 -19.93 18.52
N VAL A 162 20.46 -19.93 19.38
CA VAL A 162 19.11 -20.41 19.08
C VAL A 162 18.26 -19.21 18.69
N LEU A 163 17.65 -19.25 17.50
CA LEU A 163 16.73 -18.23 17.02
C LEU A 163 15.29 -18.69 17.29
N SER A 164 14.44 -17.78 17.79
CA SER A 164 13.00 -18.01 17.79
C SER A 164 12.47 -17.77 16.38
N THR A 165 11.62 -18.67 15.90
CA THR A 165 10.88 -18.46 14.66
C THR A 165 9.92 -17.29 14.86
N MET A 166 9.94 -16.32 13.94
CA MET A 166 8.93 -15.26 13.90
C MET A 166 7.54 -15.89 13.69
N ARG A 167 6.48 -15.14 14.01
CA ARG A 167 5.12 -15.64 13.74
C ARG A 167 4.93 -15.91 12.25
N ASP A 168 4.06 -16.87 11.96
CA ASP A 168 3.62 -17.08 10.59
C ASP A 168 3.00 -15.80 10.01
N ALA A 169 3.34 -15.55 8.76
CA ALA A 169 2.90 -14.40 7.98
C ALA A 169 1.38 -14.29 7.90
N GLN A 170 0.76 -15.41 7.54
CA GLN A 170 -0.65 -15.48 7.26
C GLN A 170 -1.44 -15.36 8.55
N ASP A 171 -0.94 -15.94 9.64
CA ASP A 171 -1.55 -15.76 10.97
C ASP A 171 -1.46 -14.30 11.44
N SER A 172 -0.31 -13.64 11.23
CA SER A 172 -0.12 -12.22 11.55
C SER A 172 -1.05 -11.33 10.72
N ILE A 173 -1.23 -11.64 9.43
CA ILE A 173 -2.16 -10.92 8.56
C ILE A 173 -3.60 -11.17 8.99
N ARG A 174 -4.01 -12.41 9.20
CA ARG A 174 -5.39 -12.79 9.59
C ARG A 174 -5.84 -12.18 10.91
N SER A 175 -4.90 -12.00 11.84
CA SER A 175 -5.16 -11.38 13.14
C SER A 175 -5.09 -9.84 13.12
N SER A 176 -4.66 -9.23 12.01
CA SER A 176 -4.56 -7.78 11.90
C SER A 176 -5.92 -7.09 11.87
N LYS A 177 -5.98 -5.85 12.37
CA LYS A 177 -7.16 -4.99 12.20
C LYS A 177 -7.46 -4.68 10.74
N TRP A 178 -6.43 -4.69 9.89
CA TRP A 178 -6.61 -4.56 8.46
C TRP A 178 -7.48 -5.70 7.88
N PHE A 179 -7.24 -6.95 8.29
CA PHE A 179 -7.95 -8.11 7.77
C PHE A 179 -9.42 -8.21 8.21
N THR A 180 -9.82 -7.54 9.29
CA THR A 180 -11.22 -7.54 9.76
C THR A 180 -12.14 -6.64 8.94
N ARG A 181 -11.61 -5.85 8.00
CA ARG A 181 -12.40 -4.92 7.19
C ARG A 181 -12.98 -5.61 5.96
N GLY A 182 -14.28 -5.44 5.70
CA GLY A 182 -14.95 -6.08 4.55
C GLY A 182 -14.37 -5.71 3.17
N TRP A 183 -13.69 -4.58 3.06
CA TRP A 183 -13.07 -4.11 1.81
C TRP A 183 -11.70 -4.73 1.54
N THR A 184 -10.95 -5.17 2.55
CA THR A 184 -9.56 -5.64 2.36
C THR A 184 -9.48 -6.96 1.62
N PHE A 185 -10.56 -7.74 1.58
CA PHE A 185 -10.65 -8.94 0.76
C PHE A 185 -10.58 -8.65 -0.74
N GLN A 186 -11.24 -7.58 -1.22
CA GLN A 186 -11.19 -7.18 -2.63
C GLN A 186 -9.79 -6.63 -2.98
N GLU A 187 -9.22 -5.80 -2.10
CA GLU A 187 -7.89 -5.20 -2.30
C GLU A 187 -6.77 -6.25 -2.32
N ALA A 188 -6.90 -7.28 -1.48
CA ALA A 188 -5.95 -8.38 -1.38
C ALA A 188 -6.06 -9.38 -2.53
N LEU A 189 -7.25 -9.66 -3.05
CA LEU A 189 -7.44 -10.64 -4.12
C LEU A 189 -7.17 -10.08 -5.52
N LEU A 190 -7.41 -8.79 -5.73
CA LEU A 190 -7.36 -8.19 -7.07
C LEU A 190 -5.97 -7.67 -7.45
N THR A 191 -5.11 -7.42 -6.46
CA THR A 191 -3.75 -6.98 -6.75
C THR A 191 -2.89 -8.12 -7.30
N ARG A 192 -2.19 -7.87 -8.40
CA ARG A 192 -1.29 -8.85 -9.04
C ARG A 192 -0.07 -9.17 -8.18
N ARG A 193 0.34 -8.19 -7.38
CA ARG A 193 1.49 -8.24 -6.48
C ARG A 193 1.13 -7.49 -5.20
N ARG A 194 1.51 -8.00 -4.05
CA ARG A 194 1.34 -7.34 -2.75
C ARG A 194 2.63 -7.39 -1.95
N LEU A 195 2.88 -6.30 -1.25
CA LEU A 195 3.95 -6.19 -0.26
C LEU A 195 3.31 -5.88 1.09
N VAL A 196 3.28 -6.87 1.97
CA VAL A 196 2.56 -6.82 3.23
C VAL A 196 3.53 -6.56 4.37
N PHE A 197 3.31 -5.47 5.09
CA PHE A 197 4.08 -5.09 6.26
C PHE A 197 3.35 -5.56 7.53
N THR A 198 3.94 -6.49 8.27
CA THR A 198 3.49 -6.90 9.61
C THR A 198 4.41 -6.29 10.68
N GLU A 199 4.13 -6.56 11.96
CA GLU A 199 4.98 -6.10 13.08
C GLU A 199 6.43 -6.64 13.01
N GLU A 200 6.56 -7.81 12.39
CA GLU A 200 7.73 -8.68 12.51
C GLU A 200 8.46 -8.83 11.17
N GLN A 201 7.74 -8.85 10.04
CA GLN A 201 8.28 -9.24 8.74
C GLN A 201 7.63 -8.45 7.59
N VAL A 202 8.27 -8.51 6.42
CA VAL A 202 7.70 -8.00 5.17
C VAL A 202 7.51 -9.17 4.21
N TYR A 203 6.30 -9.30 3.67
CA TYR A 203 5.94 -10.42 2.79
C TYR A 203 5.60 -9.92 1.41
N PHE A 204 6.32 -10.43 0.42
CA PHE A 204 5.94 -10.29 -0.97
C PHE A 204 5.08 -11.48 -1.39
N GLU A 205 3.96 -11.22 -2.06
CA GLU A 205 3.18 -12.26 -2.72
C GLU A 205 2.72 -11.79 -4.09
N CYS A 206 2.75 -12.68 -5.07
CA CYS A 206 2.08 -12.52 -6.36
C CYS A 206 1.28 -13.78 -6.69
N GLY A 207 0.53 -13.77 -7.79
CA GLY A 207 -0.33 -14.90 -8.21
C GLY A 207 0.39 -16.23 -8.55
N ALA A 208 1.68 -16.37 -8.24
CA ALA A 208 2.46 -17.59 -8.47
C ALA A 208 3.60 -17.82 -7.45
N MET A 209 3.89 -16.87 -6.55
CA MET A 209 4.93 -17.03 -5.51
C MET A 209 4.62 -16.20 -4.27
N SER A 210 5.10 -16.68 -3.12
CA SER A 210 5.22 -15.91 -1.88
C SER A 210 6.67 -15.93 -1.40
N CYS A 211 7.12 -14.85 -0.79
CA CYS A 211 8.47 -14.70 -0.24
C CYS A 211 8.42 -13.78 0.99
N SER A 212 9.11 -14.16 2.06
CA SER A 212 9.21 -13.38 3.30
C SER A 212 10.63 -12.87 3.49
N GLU A 213 10.76 -11.62 3.94
CA GLU A 213 12.00 -11.04 4.47
C GLU A 213 11.99 -11.01 5.99
#